data_AF-S4NW78-F1
#
_entry.id   AF-S4NW78-F1
#
_cell.length_a   1.000
_cell.length_b   1.000
_cell.length_c   1.000
_cell.angle_alpha   90.00
_cell.angle_beta   90.00
_cell.angle_gamma   90.00
#
_symmetry.space_group_name_H-M   'P 1'
#
loop_
_entity.id
_entity.type
_entity.pdbx_description
1 polymer ?
#
loop_
_entity_poly.entity_id
_entity_poly.type
_entity_poly.pdbx_seq_one_letter_code
_entity_poly.pdbx_strand_id
1 'polypeptide(L)'
;NNRKKGRTIRAAVPTGDIALQSPPKEALTFAEAQKVVQFEIDGKISRIPIDQPVPIISLEEWEKKNAELEKPLPFIDPQPEPHV
;
A
#
# COMPACT_ATOMS: atom_id res chain seq x y z
N ASN A 1 -25.61 18.56 -66.54
CA ASN A 1 -25.47 18.93 -65.11
C ASN A 1 -26.06 17.82 -64.25
N ASN A 2 -25.50 17.57 -63.06
CA ASN A 2 -25.94 16.59 -62.02
C ASN A 2 -25.24 15.22 -62.02
N ARG A 3 -23.97 15.24 -61.56
CA ARG A 3 -23.21 14.11 -61.02
C ARG A 3 -23.98 13.48 -59.83
N LYS A 4 -24.54 12.28 -59.99
CA LYS A 4 -25.06 11.50 -58.86
C LYS A 4 -23.88 10.86 -58.11
N LYS A 5 -23.56 11.49 -56.96
CA LYS A 5 -22.59 11.12 -55.93
C LYS A 5 -22.59 9.62 -55.64
N GLY A 6 -21.39 9.05 -55.60
CA GLY A 6 -21.13 7.68 -55.17
C GLY A 6 -21.74 7.41 -53.80
N ARG A 7 -22.49 6.31 -53.73
CA ARG A 7 -22.97 5.74 -52.48
C ARG A 7 -21.78 5.09 -51.79
N THR A 8 -21.00 5.87 -51.06
CA THR A 8 -20.03 5.32 -50.10
C THR A 8 -20.84 4.61 -49.02
N ILE A 9 -20.91 3.28 -49.10
CA ILE A 9 -21.33 2.44 -47.98
C ILE A 9 -20.24 2.59 -46.93
N ARG A 10 -20.36 3.61 -46.07
CA ARG A 10 -19.67 3.59 -44.79
C ARG A 10 -20.52 2.67 -43.94
N ALA A 11 -20.01 1.47 -43.67
CA ALA A 11 -20.53 0.63 -42.61
C ALA A 11 -20.67 1.52 -41.37
N ALA A 12 -21.87 1.60 -40.81
CA ALA A 12 -22.04 2.21 -39.51
C ALA A 12 -21.21 1.36 -38.55
N VAL A 13 -20.07 1.88 -38.11
CA VAL A 13 -19.38 1.35 -36.94
C VAL A 13 -20.39 1.39 -35.81
N PRO A 14 -20.67 0.26 -35.11
CA PRO A 14 -21.49 0.31 -33.94
C PRO A 14 -20.70 1.10 -32.91
N THR A 15 -21.00 2.39 -32.77
CA THR A 15 -20.59 3.20 -31.62
C THR A 15 -21.47 2.79 -30.45
N GLY A 16 -21.35 1.53 -30.03
CA GLY A 16 -22.03 0.97 -28.88
C GLY A 16 -21.08 0.99 -27.69
N ASP A 17 -21.39 1.84 -26.71
CA ASP A 17 -21.12 1.64 -25.28
C ASP A 17 -19.67 1.38 -24.80
N ILE A 18 -18.65 1.88 -25.50
CA ILE A 18 -17.28 1.92 -24.93
C ILE A 18 -17.14 3.09 -23.92
N ALA A 19 -18.15 3.97 -23.82
CA ALA A 19 -18.20 4.96 -22.78
C ALA A 19 -18.74 4.32 -21.48
N LEU A 20 -17.97 4.44 -20.40
CA LEU A 20 -18.45 4.46 -19.01
C LEU A 20 -18.55 3.15 -18.25
N GLN A 21 -17.70 2.15 -18.52
CA GLN A 21 -17.27 1.32 -17.40
C GLN A 21 -16.25 2.14 -16.59
N SER A 22 -16.75 3.05 -15.75
CA SER A 22 -15.93 3.68 -14.72
C SER A 22 -15.30 2.54 -13.91
N PRO A 23 -13.97 2.52 -13.73
CA PRO A 23 -13.34 1.52 -12.88
C PRO A 23 -14.07 1.49 -11.53
N PRO A 24 -14.29 0.30 -10.94
CA PRO A 24 -14.94 0.21 -9.64
C PRO A 24 -14.23 1.15 -8.67
N LYS A 25 -15.03 1.94 -7.93
CA LYS A 25 -14.53 2.82 -6.88
C LYS A 25 -14.09 1.96 -5.70
N GLU A 26 -12.96 1.28 -5.85
CA GLU A 26 -12.33 0.61 -4.73
C GLU A 26 -11.80 1.69 -3.80
N ALA A 27 -12.35 1.75 -2.60
CA ALA A 27 -11.87 2.64 -1.57
C ALA A 27 -10.51 2.13 -1.10
N LEU A 28 -9.54 3.04 -0.92
CA LEU A 28 -8.28 2.67 -0.29
C LEU A 28 -8.56 2.13 1.11
N THR A 29 -8.01 0.97 1.40
CA THR A 29 -8.01 0.43 2.76
C THR A 29 -7.11 1.30 3.66
N PHE A 30 -7.34 1.25 4.98
CA PHE A 30 -6.58 2.06 5.95
C PHE A 30 -5.05 1.88 5.83
N ALA A 31 -4.60 0.65 5.61
CA ALA A 31 -3.18 0.34 5.44
C ALA A 31 -2.62 0.89 4.12
N GLU A 32 -3.39 0.81 3.02
CA GLU A 32 -3.01 1.37 1.73
C GLU A 32 -2.96 2.89 1.76
N ALA A 33 -3.89 3.54 2.45
CA ALA A 33 -3.89 4.99 2.64
C ALA A 33 -2.69 5.47 3.48
N GLN A 34 -2.26 4.68 4.45
CA GLN A 34 -1.05 4.97 5.24
C GLN A 34 0.24 4.59 4.52
N LYS A 35 0.15 3.76 3.47
CA LYS A 35 1.29 3.15 2.78
C LYS A 35 2.22 2.42 3.74
N VAL A 36 1.65 1.64 4.65
CA VAL A 36 2.38 0.87 5.65
C VAL A 36 2.05 -0.61 5.48
N VAL A 37 3.07 -1.45 5.60
CA VAL A 37 2.92 -2.91 5.64
C VAL A 37 3.15 -3.39 7.07
N GLN A 38 2.32 -4.33 7.51
CA GLN A 38 2.44 -4.97 8.82
C GLN A 38 3.01 -6.38 8.64
N PHE A 39 4.09 -6.68 9.34
CA PHE A 39 4.70 -8.01 9.44
C PHE A 39 4.57 -8.51 10.87
N GLU A 40 4.32 -9.80 11.02
CA GLU A 40 4.40 -10.49 12.30
C GLU A 40 5.55 -11.49 12.21
N ILE A 41 6.55 -11.33 13.07
CA ILE A 41 7.74 -12.19 13.13
C ILE A 41 7.98 -12.51 14.61
N ASP A 42 8.07 -13.80 14.94
CA ASP A 42 8.30 -14.29 16.31
C ASP A 42 7.34 -13.68 17.37
N GLY A 43 6.07 -13.47 16.98
CA GLY A 43 5.05 -12.86 17.84
C GLY A 43 5.22 -11.34 18.06
N LYS A 44 6.18 -10.71 17.40
CA LYS A 44 6.35 -9.24 17.37
C LYS A 44 5.75 -8.68 16.09
N ILE A 45 4.89 -7.68 16.24
CA ILE A 45 4.29 -6.96 15.12
C ILE A 45 5.19 -5.78 14.76
N SER A 46 5.67 -5.76 13.51
CA SER A 46 6.45 -4.66 12.93
C SER A 46 5.65 -3.96 11.83
N ARG A 47 5.71 -2.64 11.78
CA ARG A 47 5.03 -1.81 10.78
C ARG A 47 6.08 -1.03 9.98
N ILE A 48 6.16 -1.28 8.68
CA ILE A 48 7.18 -0.73 7.79
C ILE A 48 6.52 0.20 6.77
N PRO A 49 6.91 1.49 6.69
CA PRO A 49 6.42 2.41 5.68
C PRO A 49 7.04 2.11 4.31
N ILE A 50 6.23 2.18 3.25
CA ILE A 50 6.66 1.93 1.86
C ILE A 50 7.41 3.13 1.28
N ASP A 51 7.11 4.35 1.75
CA ASP A 51 7.72 5.58 1.24
C ASP A 51 9.18 5.79 1.71
N GLN A 52 9.68 4.97 2.64
CA GLN A 52 11.04 5.09 3.17
C GLN A 52 11.92 3.94 2.67
N PRO A 53 13.19 4.22 2.30
CA PRO A 53 14.12 3.16 1.93
C PRO A 53 14.39 2.27 3.13
N VAL A 54 14.25 0.95 2.93
CA VAL A 54 14.57 -0.04 3.96
C VAL A 54 16.09 -0.17 4.07
N PRO A 55 16.68 0.00 5.26
CA PRO A 55 18.12 -0.15 5.43
C PRO A 55 18.52 -1.61 5.19
N ILE A 56 19.44 -1.81 4.26
CA ILE A 56 20.07 -3.10 4.05
C ILE A 56 21.17 -3.24 5.09
N ILE A 57 21.13 -4.33 5.84
CA ILE A 57 22.13 -4.69 6.85
C ILE A 57 22.61 -6.10 6.57
N SER A 58 23.88 -6.36 6.83
CA SER A 58 24.40 -7.73 6.78
C SER A 58 23.87 -8.55 7.95
N LEU A 59 23.90 -9.87 7.83
CA LEU A 59 23.50 -10.76 8.93
C LEU A 59 24.37 -10.53 10.18
N GLU A 60 25.69 -10.40 10.01
CA GLU A 60 26.63 -10.11 11.10
C GLU A 60 26.30 -8.78 11.83
N GLU A 61 25.94 -7.73 11.07
CA GLU A 61 25.53 -6.45 11.63
C GLU A 61 24.17 -6.54 12.34
N TRP A 62 23.24 -7.34 11.81
CA TRP A 62 21.96 -7.59 12.44
C TRP A 62 22.13 -8.33 13.76
N GLU A 63 22.94 -9.39 13.80
CA GLU A 63 23.22 -10.16 15.02
C GLU A 63 23.87 -9.26 16.07
N LYS A 64 24.86 -8.44 15.68
CA LYS A 64 25.51 -7.50 16.59
C LYS A 64 24.53 -6.47 17.19
N LYS A 65 23.59 -5.95 16.39
CA LYS A 65 22.58 -4.99 16.85
C LYS A 65 21.49 -5.64 17.72
N ASN A 66 21.13 -6.88 17.42
CA ASN A 66 20.06 -7.59 18.14
C ASN A 66 20.56 -8.38 19.35
N ALA A 67 21.87 -8.62 19.48
CA ALA A 67 22.47 -9.23 20.66
C ALA A 67 22.21 -8.45 21.96
N GLU A 68 21.93 -7.15 21.88
CA GLU A 68 21.58 -6.32 23.04
C GLU A 68 20.06 -6.31 23.35
N LEU A 69 19.21 -6.73 22.41
CA LEU A 69 17.75 -6.71 22.51
C LEU A 69 17.14 -7.95 23.17
N GLU A 70 17.93 -8.99 23.46
CA GLU A 70 17.53 -10.10 24.33
C GLU A 70 17.59 -9.76 25.83
N LYS A 71 18.01 -8.54 26.20
CA LYS A 71 17.87 -8.11 27.59
C LYS A 71 16.39 -7.91 27.89
N PRO A 72 15.81 -8.63 28.87
CA PRO A 72 14.42 -8.41 29.27
C PRO A 72 14.25 -6.93 29.64
N LEU A 73 13.17 -6.32 29.16
CA LEU A 73 12.83 -4.93 29.44
C LEU A 73 13.03 -4.68 30.94
N PRO A 74 13.79 -3.65 31.37
CA PRO A 74 13.86 -3.31 32.77
C PRO A 74 12.42 -3.07 33.24
N PHE A 75 12.04 -3.75 34.32
CA PHE A 75 10.73 -3.61 34.94
C PHE A 75 10.51 -2.11 35.25
N ILE A 76 9.65 -1.46 34.49
CA ILE A 76 9.26 -0.07 34.73
C ILE A 76 8.15 -0.16 35.78
N ASP A 77 8.44 0.27 37.01
CA ASP A 77 7.41 0.45 38.02
C ASP A 77 6.33 1.41 37.46
N PRO A 78 5.03 1.04 37.52
CA PRO A 78 3.97 1.91 37.03
C PRO A 78 4.02 3.25 37.76
N GLN A 79 4.06 4.34 36.99
CA GLN A 79 3.99 5.69 37.53
C GLN A 79 2.72 5.82 38.40
N PRO A 80 2.82 6.35 39.63
CA PRO A 80 1.66 6.52 40.48
C PRO A 80 0.68 7.47 39.79
N GLU A 81 -0.58 7.02 39.66
CA GLU A 81 -1.64 7.83 39.06
C GLU A 81 -1.75 9.18 39.80
N PRO A 82 -1.89 10.30 39.08
CA PRO A 82 -2.11 11.59 39.73
C PRO A 82 -3.44 11.54 40.47
N HIS A 83 -3.37 11.58 41.79
CA HIS A 83 -4.55 11.72 42.63
C HIS A 83 -5.08 13.15 42.48
N VAL A 84 -6.34 13.27 42.05
CA VAL A 84 -7.10 14.54 41.98
C VAL A 84 -7.72 14.83 43.34
#